data_AF-A0A1E4TKK5-F1
#
_entry.id   AF-A0A1E4TKK5-F1
#
_cell.length_a   1.000
_cell.length_b   1.000
_cell.length_c   1.000
_cell.angle_alpha   90.00
_cell.angle_beta   90.00
_cell.angle_gamma   90.00
#
_symmetry.space_group_name_H-M   'P 1'
#
loop_
_entity.id
_entity.type
_entity.pdbx_description
1 polymer ?
#
loop_
_entity_poly.entity_id
_entity_poly.type
_entity_poly.pdbx_seq_one_letter_code
_entity_poly.pdbx_strand_id
1 'polypeptide(L)'
;MERSEKFKELQRLRSQASVQNRRQVNDEIAKSRSDRKKTMLNEKKRQLLEMKLERLEAQSQGQDPDRKRVWDVTIKDYEQSKEIEETKERRRAATKIADYGDLAHVMYNENMKQFEPDMAVYNDIKDDTSVIRQAPKDKVKALAESLREKDHKTGSKRQSKSSEEVDYINERNRKFNEKLSRFYDEHTAEAKSALERGSAL
;
A
#
# COMPACT_ATOMS: atom_id res chain seq x y z
N MET A 1 29.95 -28.30 -40.92
CA MET A 1 29.26 -28.50 -39.62
C MET A 1 29.57 -27.36 -38.64
N GLU A 2 30.81 -26.88 -38.57
CA GLU A 2 31.19 -25.84 -37.59
C GLU A 2 30.49 -24.47 -37.74
N ARG A 3 30.19 -24.02 -38.96
CA ARG A 3 29.53 -22.71 -39.17
C ARG A 3 28.09 -22.67 -38.64
N SER A 4 27.36 -23.78 -38.76
CA SER A 4 25.99 -23.90 -38.24
C SER A 4 25.94 -24.02 -36.72
N GLU A 5 26.95 -24.65 -36.12
CA GLU A 5 27.09 -24.77 -34.67
C GLU A 5 27.40 -23.41 -34.05
N LYS A 6 28.36 -22.67 -34.63
CA LYS A 6 28.68 -21.30 -34.22
C LYS A 6 27.49 -20.36 -34.33
N PHE A 7 26.64 -20.51 -35.35
CA PHE A 7 25.42 -19.71 -35.48
C PHE A 7 24.39 -20.03 -34.38
N LYS A 8 24.19 -21.32 -34.05
CA LYS A 8 23.32 -21.75 -32.95
C LYS A 8 23.82 -21.23 -31.59
N GLU A 9 25.14 -21.25 -31.37
CA GLU A 9 25.76 -20.67 -30.18
C GLU A 9 25.51 -19.17 -30.07
N LEU A 10 25.70 -18.42 -31.16
CA LEU A 10 25.40 -16.98 -31.19
C LEU A 10 23.92 -16.70 -30.92
N GLN A 11 23.00 -17.50 -31.46
CA GLN A 11 21.58 -17.36 -31.20
C GLN A 11 21.24 -17.65 -29.73
N ARG A 12 21.91 -18.64 -29.11
CA ARG A 12 21.78 -18.94 -27.68
C ARG A 12 22.32 -17.82 -26.80
N LEU A 13 23.48 -17.27 -27.16
CA LEU A 13 24.07 -16.13 -26.44
C LEU A 13 23.17 -14.89 -26.56
N ARG A 14 22.59 -14.64 -27.74
CA ARG A 14 21.65 -13.53 -27.95
C ARG A 14 20.39 -13.69 -27.09
N SER A 15 19.81 -14.89 -27.03
CA SER A 15 18.63 -15.13 -26.19
C SER A 15 18.96 -15.02 -24.71
N GLN A 16 20.08 -15.59 -24.27
CA GLN A 16 20.57 -15.47 -22.89
C GLN A 16 20.83 -14.02 -22.49
N ALA A 17 21.52 -13.25 -23.33
CA ALA A 17 21.78 -11.83 -23.10
C ALA A 17 20.48 -11.03 -23.05
N SER A 18 19.52 -11.30 -23.95
CA SER A 18 18.21 -10.62 -23.92
C SER A 18 17.44 -10.90 -22.63
N VAL A 19 17.45 -12.15 -22.13
CA VAL A 19 16.81 -12.51 -20.86
C VAL A 19 17.52 -11.88 -19.67
N GLN A 20 18.86 -11.90 -19.66
CA GLN A 20 19.67 -11.28 -18.60
C GLN A 20 19.49 -9.77 -18.56
N ASN A 21 19.51 -9.09 -19.71
CA ASN A 21 19.29 -7.65 -19.79
C ASN A 21 17.90 -7.27 -19.26
N ARG A 22 16.86 -8.00 -19.66
CA ARG A 22 15.49 -7.76 -19.15
C ARG A 22 15.43 -7.96 -17.63
N ARG A 23 16.11 -8.98 -17.10
CA ARG A 23 16.19 -9.24 -15.66
C ARG A 23 16.94 -8.11 -14.94
N GLN A 24 18.07 -7.66 -15.46
CA GLN A 24 18.86 -6.56 -14.88
C GLN A 24 18.07 -5.25 -14.85
N VAL A 25 17.36 -4.90 -15.94
CA VAL A 25 16.48 -3.73 -15.99
C VAL A 25 15.38 -3.82 -14.92
N ASN A 26 14.75 -4.99 -14.78
CA ASN A 26 13.74 -5.20 -13.75
C ASN A 26 14.33 -5.10 -12.33
N ASP A 27 15.51 -5.66 -12.09
CA ASP A 27 16.20 -5.62 -10.81
C ASP A 27 16.65 -4.18 -10.46
N GLU A 28 17.07 -3.38 -11.45
CA GLU A 28 17.40 -1.96 -11.27
C GLU A 28 16.16 -1.11 -10.97
N ILE A 29 15.05 -1.35 -11.67
CA ILE A 29 13.75 -0.73 -11.36
C ILE A 29 13.31 -1.12 -9.94
N ALA A 30 13.51 -2.37 -9.54
CA ALA A 30 13.18 -2.82 -8.18
C ALA A 30 14.08 -2.15 -7.13
N LYS A 31 15.39 -2.08 -7.37
CA LYS A 31 16.36 -1.43 -6.48
C LYS A 31 16.07 0.07 -6.33
N SER A 32 15.94 0.80 -7.44
CA SER A 32 15.63 2.23 -7.43
C SER A 32 14.32 2.54 -6.69
N ARG A 33 13.27 1.73 -6.87
CA ARG A 33 12.03 1.84 -6.08
C ARG A 33 12.25 1.58 -4.59
N SER A 34 13.09 0.62 -4.24
CA SER A 34 13.40 0.28 -2.85
C SER A 34 14.25 1.36 -2.17
N ASP A 35 15.21 1.94 -2.89
CA ASP A 35 16.12 2.95 -2.40
C ASP A 35 15.39 4.27 -2.20
N ARG A 36 14.46 4.64 -3.10
CA ARG A 36 13.57 5.79 -2.88
C ARG A 36 12.72 5.63 -1.62
N LYS A 37 12.20 4.43 -1.35
CA LYS A 37 11.42 4.19 -0.12
C LYS A 37 12.29 4.24 1.13
N LYS A 38 13.49 3.66 1.08
CA LYS A 38 14.45 3.66 2.20
C LYS A 38 14.96 5.06 2.53
N THR A 39 15.30 5.85 1.51
CA THR A 39 15.74 7.25 1.67
C THR A 39 14.65 8.09 2.32
N MET A 40 13.40 8.02 1.84
CA MET A 40 12.26 8.72 2.46
C MET A 40 12.01 8.27 3.90
N LEU A 41 12.18 6.97 4.20
CA LEU A 41 12.06 6.46 5.57
C LEU A 41 13.17 6.99 6.48
N ASN A 42 14.41 6.99 6.00
CA ASN A 42 15.56 7.51 6.74
C ASN A 42 15.43 9.00 6.99
N GLU A 43 14.94 9.75 6.01
CA GLU A 43 14.66 11.19 6.15
C GLU A 43 13.60 11.45 7.22
N LYS A 44 12.50 10.70 7.22
CA LYS A 44 11.48 10.79 8.28
C LYS A 44 12.04 10.43 9.67
N LYS A 45 12.91 9.42 9.74
CA LYS A 45 13.60 9.06 10.99
C LYS A 45 14.51 10.19 11.45
N ARG A 46 15.25 10.83 10.53
CA ARG A 46 16.10 11.99 10.82
C ARG A 46 15.29 13.15 11.38
N GLN A 47 14.22 13.54 10.71
CA GLN A 47 13.31 14.60 11.16
C GLN A 47 12.71 14.31 12.55
N LEU A 48 12.31 13.06 12.80
CA LEU A 48 11.80 12.65 14.11
C LEU A 48 12.88 12.74 15.20
N LEU A 49 14.12 12.38 14.88
CA LEU A 49 15.26 12.47 15.82
C LEU A 49 15.59 13.92 16.13
N GLU A 50 15.63 14.78 15.11
CA GLU A 50 15.86 16.21 15.23
C GLU A 50 14.79 16.88 16.11
N MET A 51 13.51 16.60 15.86
CA MET A 51 12.39 17.07 16.70
C MET A 51 12.51 16.62 18.16
N LYS A 52 12.96 15.37 18.40
CA LYS A 52 13.17 14.85 19.76
C LYS A 52 14.35 15.52 20.46
N LEU A 53 15.43 15.77 19.73
CA LEU A 53 16.62 16.46 20.22
C LEU A 53 16.26 17.89 20.63
N GLU A 54 15.58 18.63 19.77
CA GLU A 54 15.12 19.99 20.07
C GLU A 54 14.21 20.03 21.31
N ARG A 55 13.31 19.04 21.46
CA ARG A 55 12.47 18.94 22.67
C ARG A 55 13.29 18.75 23.95
N LEU A 56 14.34 17.93 23.90
CA LEU A 56 15.24 17.71 25.05
C LEU A 56 16.08 18.96 25.37
N GLU A 57 16.56 19.67 24.35
CA GLU A 57 17.29 20.93 24.52
C GLU A 57 16.40 22.03 25.13
N ALA A 58 15.15 22.15 24.67
CA ALA A 58 14.20 23.10 25.27
C ALA A 58 13.94 22.77 26.76
N GLN A 59 13.78 21.49 27.09
CA GLN A 59 13.60 21.03 28.47
C GLN A 59 14.83 21.31 29.35
N SER A 60 16.05 21.11 28.83
CA SER A 60 17.28 21.39 29.59
C SER A 60 17.47 22.88 29.86
N GLN A 61 16.99 23.74 28.95
CA GLN A 61 16.95 25.19 29.13
C GLN A 61 15.77 25.69 29.98
N GLY A 62 14.91 24.79 30.47
CA GLY A 62 13.72 25.13 31.26
C GLY A 62 12.61 25.83 30.47
N GLN A 63 12.62 25.71 29.14
CA GLN A 63 11.58 26.23 28.26
C GLN A 63 10.52 25.16 28.00
N ASP A 64 9.26 25.60 27.81
CA ASP A 64 8.20 24.71 27.35
C ASP A 64 8.34 24.46 25.83
N PRO A 65 8.62 23.21 25.40
CA PRO A 65 8.86 22.88 24.00
C PRO A 65 7.62 23.08 23.12
N ASP A 66 6.43 22.83 23.65
CA ASP A 66 5.20 22.94 22.87
C ASP A 66 4.86 24.42 22.64
N ARG A 67 5.16 25.28 23.63
CA ARG A 67 5.03 26.73 23.48
C ARG A 67 6.00 27.29 22.44
N LYS A 68 7.29 26.92 22.49
CA LYS A 68 8.31 27.36 21.51
C LYS A 68 7.86 27.01 20.08
N ARG A 69 7.44 25.76 19.89
CA ARG A 69 6.95 25.29 18.59
C ARG A 69 5.75 26.09 18.08
N VAL A 70 4.76 26.37 18.92
CA VAL A 70 3.55 27.13 18.51
C VAL A 70 3.90 28.55 18.07
N TRP A 71 4.90 29.19 18.69
CA TRP A 71 5.38 30.50 18.28
C TRP A 71 6.00 30.53 16.88
N ASP A 72 6.67 29.44 16.49
CA ASP A 72 7.36 29.35 15.21
C ASP A 72 6.42 28.98 14.04
N VAL A 73 5.19 28.52 14.30
CA VAL A 73 4.22 28.16 13.25
C VAL A 73 3.68 29.41 12.57
N THR A 74 3.86 29.52 11.25
CA THR A 74 3.26 30.60 10.47
C THR A 74 1.80 30.31 10.11
N ILE A 75 1.02 31.35 9.80
CA ILE A 75 -0.37 31.21 9.33
C ILE A 75 -0.46 30.27 8.12
N LYS A 76 0.51 30.36 7.20
CA LYS A 76 0.58 29.50 6.01
C LYS A 76 0.80 28.03 6.37
N ASP A 77 1.69 27.74 7.32
CA ASP A 77 1.94 26.37 7.75
C ASP A 77 0.72 25.76 8.46
N TYR A 78 -0.01 26.59 9.21
CA TYR A 78 -1.27 26.22 9.83
C TYR A 78 -2.35 25.87 8.78
N GLU A 79 -2.54 26.72 7.76
CA GLU A 79 -3.50 26.46 6.67
C GLU A 79 -3.19 25.17 5.91
N GLN A 80 -1.91 24.95 5.57
CA GLN A 80 -1.46 23.71 4.93
C GLN A 80 -1.70 22.49 5.82
N SER A 81 -1.40 22.59 7.11
CA SER A 81 -1.62 21.51 8.07
C SER A 81 -3.10 21.17 8.19
N LYS A 82 -3.97 22.20 8.23
CA LYS A 82 -5.42 22.05 8.24
C LYS A 82 -5.93 21.38 6.97
N GLU A 83 -5.49 21.80 5.79
CA GLU A 83 -5.86 21.16 4.52
C GLU A 83 -5.43 19.67 4.48
N ILE A 84 -4.22 19.38 4.96
CA ILE A 84 -3.73 18.01 5.09
C ILE A 84 -4.59 17.19 6.06
N GLU A 85 -5.02 17.78 7.17
CA GLU A 85 -5.89 17.11 8.15
C GLU A 85 -7.28 16.84 7.58
N GLU A 86 -7.91 17.85 6.95
CA GLU A 86 -9.20 17.70 6.28
C GLU A 86 -9.16 16.64 5.18
N THR A 87 -8.10 16.61 4.36
CA THR A 87 -7.98 15.59 3.31
C THR A 87 -7.78 14.18 3.90
N LYS A 88 -7.06 14.05 5.02
CA LYS A 88 -6.95 12.78 5.76
C LYS A 88 -8.29 12.37 6.36
N GLU A 89 -9.05 13.30 6.93
CA GLU A 89 -10.38 13.04 7.48
C GLU A 89 -11.36 12.62 6.42
N ARG A 90 -11.41 13.31 5.27
CA ARG A 90 -12.22 12.92 4.11
C ARG A 90 -11.87 11.50 3.65
N ARG A 91 -10.58 11.15 3.61
CA ARG A 91 -10.13 9.78 3.29
C ARG A 91 -10.57 8.77 4.35
N ARG A 92 -10.43 9.08 5.64
CA ARG A 92 -10.87 8.23 6.76
C ARG A 92 -12.38 8.01 6.72
N ALA A 93 -13.16 9.06 6.48
CA ALA A 93 -14.61 9.01 6.33
C ALA A 93 -15.01 8.14 5.13
N ALA A 94 -14.33 8.29 3.99
CA ALA A 94 -14.57 7.46 2.81
C ALA A 94 -14.21 5.97 3.04
N THR A 95 -13.29 5.64 3.95
CA THR A 95 -12.97 4.25 4.32
C THR A 95 -13.93 3.62 5.33
N LYS A 96 -14.81 4.40 5.98
CA LYS A 96 -15.83 3.85 6.89
C LYS A 96 -16.96 3.25 6.05
N ILE A 97 -16.83 1.97 5.73
CA ILE A 97 -17.87 1.20 5.03
C ILE A 97 -18.85 0.72 6.10
N ALA A 98 -20.03 1.33 6.14
CA ALA A 98 -21.09 0.96 7.09
C ALA A 98 -22.04 -0.09 6.50
N ASP A 99 -22.43 0.09 5.24
CA ASP A 99 -23.33 -0.82 4.52
C ASP A 99 -22.66 -1.49 3.31
N TYR A 100 -23.24 -2.61 2.86
CA TYR A 100 -22.87 -3.27 1.62
C TYR A 100 -23.10 -2.37 0.40
N GLY A 101 -24.08 -1.46 0.43
CA GLY A 101 -24.26 -0.44 -0.61
C GLY A 101 -23.07 0.50 -0.75
N ASP A 102 -22.54 1.00 0.38
CA ASP A 102 -21.35 1.86 0.40
C ASP A 102 -20.11 1.11 -0.13
N LEU A 103 -19.96 -0.16 0.27
CA LEU A 103 -18.90 -1.03 -0.24
C LEU A 103 -18.96 -1.16 -1.76
N ALA A 104 -20.16 -1.41 -2.31
CA ALA A 104 -20.36 -1.55 -3.74
C ALA A 104 -20.01 -0.25 -4.48
N HIS A 105 -20.36 0.91 -3.94
CA HIS A 105 -20.02 2.21 -4.51
C HIS A 105 -18.51 2.48 -4.51
N VAL A 106 -17.80 2.16 -3.41
CA VAL A 106 -16.33 2.27 -3.34
C VAL A 106 -15.67 1.36 -4.38
N MET A 107 -16.11 0.11 -4.47
CA MET A 107 -15.59 -0.86 -5.45
C MET A 107 -15.87 -0.42 -6.89
N TYR A 108 -17.04 0.14 -7.16
CA TYR A 108 -17.39 0.70 -8.47
C TYR A 108 -16.45 1.83 -8.87
N ASN A 109 -16.26 2.82 -8.00
CA ASN A 109 -15.37 3.96 -8.28
C ASN A 109 -13.92 3.53 -8.49
N GLU A 110 -13.45 2.54 -7.73
CA GLU A 110 -12.11 1.97 -7.95
C GLU A 110 -12.00 1.25 -9.30
N ASN A 111 -13.02 0.47 -9.67
CA ASN A 111 -13.07 -0.18 -10.98
C ASN A 111 -13.12 0.83 -12.13
N MET A 112 -13.83 1.95 -11.96
CA MET A 112 -13.90 3.03 -12.96
C MET A 112 -12.56 3.75 -13.13
N LYS A 113 -11.79 3.94 -12.04
CA LYS A 113 -10.43 4.50 -12.14
C LYS A 113 -9.47 3.59 -12.91
N GLN A 114 -9.68 2.29 -12.83
CA GLN A 114 -8.87 1.29 -13.55
C GLN A 114 -9.36 1.06 -14.99
N PHE A 115 -10.55 1.56 -15.34
CA PHE A 115 -11.14 1.35 -16.65
C PHE A 115 -10.63 2.41 -17.63
N GLU A 116 -9.96 1.95 -18.68
CA GLU A 116 -9.48 2.80 -19.77
C GLU A 116 -10.35 2.55 -21.02
N PRO A 117 -11.20 3.51 -21.43
CA PRO A 117 -12.06 3.35 -22.60
C PRO A 117 -11.27 3.40 -23.90
N ASP A 118 -11.56 2.46 -24.79
CA ASP A 118 -10.98 2.39 -26.14
C ASP A 118 -11.76 3.32 -27.08
N MET A 119 -11.24 4.55 -27.24
CA MET A 119 -11.93 5.62 -27.97
C MET A 119 -12.11 5.33 -29.47
N ALA A 120 -11.21 4.55 -30.09
CA ALA A 120 -11.34 4.18 -31.50
C ALA A 120 -12.55 3.28 -31.71
N VAL A 121 -12.64 2.21 -30.92
CA VAL A 121 -13.78 1.29 -30.93
C VAL A 121 -15.08 2.02 -30.58
N TYR A 122 -15.04 2.97 -29.64
CA TYR A 122 -16.19 3.79 -29.31
C TYR A 122 -16.69 4.60 -30.52
N ASN A 123 -15.80 5.29 -31.24
CA ASN A 123 -16.18 6.10 -32.39
C ASN A 123 -16.78 5.27 -33.53
N ASP A 124 -16.21 4.08 -33.81
CA ASP A 124 -16.73 3.16 -34.83
C ASP A 124 -18.14 2.66 -34.48
N ILE A 125 -18.41 2.47 -33.19
CA ILE A 125 -19.68 1.95 -32.68
C ILE A 125 -20.72 3.06 -32.54
N LYS A 126 -20.30 4.29 -32.24
CA LYS A 126 -21.16 5.42 -31.84
C LYS A 126 -22.31 5.70 -32.81
N ASP A 127 -22.05 5.60 -34.11
CA ASP A 127 -23.01 5.98 -35.16
C ASP A 127 -23.91 4.81 -35.61
N ASP A 128 -23.63 3.59 -35.17
CA ASP A 128 -24.44 2.41 -35.50
C ASP A 128 -25.68 2.35 -34.57
N THR A 129 -26.87 2.21 -35.15
CA THR A 129 -28.16 2.25 -34.43
C THR A 129 -28.71 0.87 -34.11
N SER A 130 -27.93 -0.20 -34.29
CA SER A 130 -28.36 -1.56 -33.97
C SER A 130 -28.62 -1.75 -32.45
N VAL A 131 -29.81 -2.24 -32.11
CA VAL A 131 -30.30 -2.40 -30.73
C VAL A 131 -29.64 -3.58 -30.00
N ILE A 132 -29.16 -4.59 -30.73
CA ILE A 132 -28.54 -5.79 -30.17
C ILE A 132 -27.17 -5.97 -30.82
N ARG A 133 -26.11 -5.77 -30.04
CA ARG A 133 -24.73 -6.03 -30.48
C ARG A 133 -24.08 -7.10 -29.63
N GLN A 134 -23.46 -8.07 -30.30
CA GLN A 134 -22.63 -9.04 -29.61
C GLN A 134 -21.29 -8.41 -29.26
N ALA A 135 -20.89 -8.52 -28.00
CA ALA A 135 -19.60 -8.04 -27.56
C ALA A 135 -18.46 -8.84 -28.23
N PRO A 136 -17.33 -8.18 -28.58
CA PRO A 136 -16.18 -8.89 -29.13
C PRO A 136 -15.63 -9.89 -28.12
N LYS A 137 -15.44 -11.14 -28.57
CA LYS A 137 -15.04 -12.28 -27.73
C LYS A 137 -13.74 -12.02 -26.97
N ASP A 138 -12.82 -11.26 -27.56
CA ASP A 138 -11.52 -10.96 -26.96
C ASP A 138 -11.63 -10.03 -25.75
N LYS A 139 -12.47 -8.99 -25.82
CA LYS A 139 -12.72 -8.10 -24.68
C LYS A 139 -13.45 -8.84 -23.56
N VAL A 140 -14.35 -9.78 -23.88
CA VAL A 140 -15.03 -10.64 -22.90
C VAL A 140 -14.02 -11.54 -22.17
N LYS A 141 -13.06 -12.15 -22.90
CA LYS A 141 -11.99 -12.95 -22.30
C LYS A 141 -11.10 -12.10 -21.37
N ALA A 142 -10.69 -10.92 -21.82
CA ALA A 142 -9.89 -10.00 -21.01
C ALA A 142 -10.62 -9.58 -19.72
N LEU A 143 -11.93 -9.30 -19.82
CA LEU A 143 -12.76 -9.03 -18.65
C LEU A 143 -12.78 -10.23 -17.68
N ALA A 144 -13.01 -11.45 -18.19
CA ALA A 144 -13.04 -12.66 -17.37
C ALA A 144 -11.69 -12.91 -16.66
N GLU A 145 -10.57 -12.65 -17.32
CA GLU A 145 -9.24 -12.73 -16.72
C GLU A 145 -9.04 -11.67 -15.63
N SER A 146 -9.46 -10.43 -15.87
CA SER A 146 -9.39 -9.35 -14.87
C SER A 146 -10.21 -9.64 -13.61
N LEU A 147 -11.36 -10.31 -13.75
CA LEU A 147 -12.19 -10.74 -12.62
C LEU A 147 -11.49 -11.84 -11.81
N ARG A 148 -10.91 -12.84 -12.49
CA ARG A 148 -10.13 -13.90 -11.82
C ARG A 148 -8.94 -13.33 -11.05
N GLU A 149 -8.23 -12.38 -11.65
CA GLU A 149 -7.09 -11.73 -10.99
C GLU A 149 -7.52 -10.97 -9.72
N LYS A 150 -8.69 -10.29 -9.76
CA LYS A 150 -9.26 -9.61 -8.58
C LYS A 150 -9.60 -10.60 -7.46
N ASP A 151 -10.20 -11.73 -7.79
CA ASP A 151 -10.52 -12.79 -6.81
C ASP A 151 -9.26 -13.39 -6.16
N HIS A 152 -8.19 -13.59 -6.94
CA HIS A 152 -6.92 -14.06 -6.39
C HIS A 152 -6.27 -13.06 -5.42
N LYS A 153 -6.43 -11.76 -5.67
CA LYS A 153 -5.86 -10.70 -4.82
C LYS A 153 -6.63 -10.50 -3.52
N THR A 154 -7.97 -10.57 -3.55
CA THR A 154 -8.81 -10.39 -2.35
C THR A 154 -8.61 -11.49 -1.31
N GLY A 155 -8.28 -12.71 -1.74
CA GLY A 155 -8.00 -13.85 -0.86
C GLY A 155 -6.58 -13.93 -0.29
N SER A 156 -5.69 -13.00 -0.63
CA SER A 156 -4.28 -13.07 -0.20
C SER A 156 -4.16 -12.89 1.31
N LYS A 157 -3.74 -13.96 2.01
CA LYS A 157 -3.50 -13.94 3.45
C LYS A 157 -2.33 -13.01 3.76
N ARG A 158 -2.54 -12.04 4.64
CA ARG A 158 -1.44 -11.29 5.26
C ARG A 158 -0.56 -12.30 6.02
N GLN A 159 0.71 -12.41 5.62
CA GLN A 159 1.67 -13.21 6.39
C GLN A 159 1.86 -12.55 7.76
N SER A 160 1.85 -13.35 8.83
CA SER A 160 2.23 -12.86 10.16
C SER A 160 3.71 -12.47 10.14
N LYS A 161 4.04 -11.38 10.81
CA LYS A 161 5.44 -11.02 11.05
C LYS A 161 6.02 -12.04 12.03
N SER A 162 7.18 -12.60 11.71
CA SER A 162 7.83 -13.64 12.53
C SER A 162 8.51 -13.11 13.81
N SER A 163 8.36 -11.82 14.12
CA SER A 163 9.04 -11.14 15.22
C SER A 163 8.12 -10.82 16.40
N GLU A 164 6.85 -11.21 16.34
CA GLU A 164 5.89 -11.02 17.43
C GLU A 164 5.89 -12.27 18.33
N GLU A 165 5.77 -12.05 19.64
CA GLU A 165 5.60 -13.13 20.62
C GLU A 165 4.35 -13.94 20.27
N VAL A 166 4.51 -15.26 20.19
CA VAL A 166 3.45 -16.15 19.72
C VAL A 166 2.53 -16.48 20.89
N ASP A 167 1.34 -15.87 20.91
CA ASP A 167 0.30 -16.08 21.94
C ASP A 167 -0.67 -17.24 21.63
N TYR A 168 -0.41 -18.02 20.58
CA TYR A 168 -1.33 -19.03 20.05
C TYR A 168 -0.68 -20.39 19.75
N ILE A 169 -1.46 -21.45 19.91
CA ILE A 169 -1.03 -22.84 19.60
C ILE A 169 -1.50 -23.26 18.20
N ASN A 170 -2.66 -22.78 17.74
CA ASN A 170 -3.23 -23.13 16.43
C ASN A 170 -3.75 -21.90 15.68
N GLU A 171 -4.00 -22.05 14.37
CA GLU A 171 -4.44 -20.94 13.49
C GLU A 171 -5.83 -20.38 13.86
N ARG A 172 -6.72 -21.21 14.42
CA ARG A 172 -8.04 -20.74 14.90
C ARG A 172 -7.89 -19.88 16.15
N ASN A 173 -6.99 -20.28 17.05
CA ASN A 173 -6.64 -19.57 18.27
C ASN A 173 -5.99 -18.24 17.92
N ARG A 174 -5.06 -18.20 16.95
CA ARG A 174 -4.50 -16.95 16.42
C ARG A 174 -5.58 -15.97 15.99
N LYS A 175 -6.51 -16.41 15.13
CA LYS A 175 -7.61 -15.56 14.65
C LYS A 175 -8.54 -15.10 15.78
N PHE A 176 -8.70 -15.92 16.81
CA PHE A 176 -9.48 -15.58 17.99
C PHE A 176 -8.76 -14.54 18.85
N ASN A 177 -7.47 -14.72 19.14
CA ASN A 177 -6.63 -13.73 19.82
C ASN A 177 -6.56 -12.41 19.04
N GLU A 178 -6.40 -12.46 17.71
CA GLU A 178 -6.49 -11.29 16.83
C GLU A 178 -7.87 -10.59 16.87
N LYS A 179 -8.93 -11.34 17.16
CA LYS A 179 -10.26 -10.74 17.35
C LYS A 179 -10.34 -10.07 18.72
N LEU A 180 -9.85 -10.73 19.77
CA LEU A 180 -9.82 -10.16 21.12
C LEU A 180 -8.99 -8.87 21.16
N SER A 181 -7.81 -8.88 20.54
CA SER A 181 -6.92 -7.72 20.53
C SER A 181 -7.60 -6.49 19.93
N ARG A 182 -8.35 -6.65 18.83
CA ARG A 182 -9.08 -5.53 18.18
C ARG A 182 -10.12 -4.86 19.08
N PHE A 183 -10.75 -5.59 19.99
CA PHE A 183 -11.84 -5.06 20.84
C PHE A 183 -11.38 -4.70 22.25
N TYR A 184 -10.40 -5.43 22.79
CA TYR A 184 -10.04 -5.34 24.21
C TYR A 184 -8.69 -4.67 24.45
N ASP A 185 -7.77 -4.60 23.47
CA ASP A 185 -6.45 -3.99 23.70
C ASP A 185 -6.54 -2.53 24.17
N GLU A 186 -7.57 -1.79 23.72
CA GLU A 186 -7.81 -0.41 24.18
C GLU A 186 -8.09 -0.35 25.69
N HIS A 187 -8.81 -1.33 26.23
CA HIS A 187 -9.21 -1.39 27.63
C HIS A 187 -8.22 -2.15 28.52
N THR A 188 -7.39 -3.03 27.94
CA THR A 188 -6.43 -3.88 28.68
C THR A 188 -4.99 -3.42 28.53
N ALA A 189 -4.73 -2.28 27.87
CA ALA A 189 -3.39 -1.74 27.64
C ALA A 189 -2.57 -1.61 28.94
N GLU A 190 -3.19 -1.15 30.02
CA GLU A 190 -2.51 -1.00 31.32
C GLU A 190 -2.14 -2.35 31.93
N ALA A 191 -3.06 -3.32 31.92
CA ALA A 191 -2.81 -4.67 32.41
C ALA A 191 -1.71 -5.38 31.60
N LYS A 192 -1.72 -5.21 30.27
CA LYS A 192 -0.69 -5.74 29.38
C LYS A 192 0.68 -5.11 29.66
N SER A 193 0.72 -3.79 29.84
CA SER A 193 1.95 -3.08 30.18
C SER A 193 2.46 -3.44 31.59
N ALA A 194 1.58 -3.68 32.55
CA ALA A 194 1.95 -4.17 33.89
C ALA A 194 2.58 -5.56 33.82
N LEU A 195 2.01 -6.47 33.02
CA LEU A 195 2.54 -7.81 32.78
C LEU A 195 3.94 -7.76 32.13
N GLU A 196 4.10 -6.94 31.09
CA GLU A 196 5.40 -6.74 30.42
C GLU A 196 6.45 -6.09 31.33
N ARG A 197 6.02 -5.24 32.27
CA ARG A 197 6.90 -4.63 33.29
C ARG A 197 7.22 -5.56 34.47
N GLY A 198 6.66 -6.77 34.49
CA GLY A 198 6.90 -7.75 35.55
C GLY A 198 6.26 -7.40 36.90
N SER A 199 5.35 -6.42 36.93
CA SER A 199 4.57 -6.14 38.13
C SER A 199 3.34 -7.06 38.15
N ALA A 200 3.45 -8.17 38.86
CA ALA A 200 2.29 -8.77 39.52
C ALA A 200 1.76 -7.75 40.54
N LEU A 201 0.45 -7.76 40.78
CA LEU A 201 -0.22 -7.03 41.87
C LEU A 201 0.64 -6.86 43.12
#